data_AF-A0A4P9WW16-F1
#
_entry.id   AF-A0A4P9WW16-F1
#
_cell.length_a   1.000
_cell.length_b   1.000
_cell.length_c   1.000
_cell.angle_alpha   90.00
_cell.angle_beta   90.00
_cell.angle_gamma   90.00
#
_symmetry.space_group_name_H-M   'P 1'
#
loop_
_entity.id
_entity.type
_entity.pdbx_description
1 polymer ?
#
loop_
_entity_poly.entity_id
_entity_poly.type
_entity_poly.pdbx_seq_one_letter_code
_entity_poly.pdbx_strand_id
1 'polypeptide(L)'
;MLFGRFLFGLGGETLEVAQSVVTTAWFGSLGGLGFALGCHLAAARIATGLNDNISPWVAAAPVDVETQRASGMSPPWAPPSPLATTRDSSGTVERLRVALGGVTAAAWVGFGVCVLSLGAAFWVVYLDRPASRLQAGIPLLDSDDRAHAHRCAEDEEASACHAGSDGEDADGCESRPLLPSSRASETMSEGTSASYDEPDETIHFGQLTSFPLTFWMLCAACIMLYGAAVPFFHICTDFFQEKYYPGDPQQAGFVMSIPDGISAFGSPLCGFFVDRVGRRGSLLITASLLIFITHGLLAFTRMAPIFPMVLLG
;
A
#
# COMPACT_ATOMS: atom_id res chain seq x y z
N MET A 1 23.89 -3.37 5.99
CA MET A 1 22.90 -2.33 5.71
C MET A 1 22.16 -2.53 4.39
N LEU A 2 22.86 -2.63 3.24
CA LEU A 2 22.21 -2.75 1.91
C LEU A 2 21.29 -3.97 1.78
N PHE A 3 21.77 -5.16 2.18
CA PHE A 3 20.96 -6.38 2.14
C PHE A 3 19.68 -6.29 3.00
N GLY A 4 19.76 -5.64 4.16
CA GLY A 4 18.60 -5.40 5.02
C GLY A 4 17.56 -4.48 4.36
N ARG A 5 18.00 -3.44 3.64
CA ARG A 5 17.09 -2.55 2.88
C ARG A 5 16.41 -3.28 1.73
N PHE A 6 17.15 -4.15 1.04
CA PHE A 6 16.59 -4.99 -0.02
C PHE A 6 15.49 -5.92 0.52
N LEU A 7 15.77 -6.65 1.60
CA LEU A 7 14.76 -7.53 2.23
C LEU A 7 13.55 -6.76 2.76
N PHE A 8 13.78 -5.59 3.37
CA PHE A 8 12.70 -4.75 3.88
C PHE A 8 11.79 -4.25 2.75
N GLY A 9 12.37 -3.77 1.64
CA GLY A 9 11.60 -3.35 0.47
C GLY A 9 10.83 -4.50 -0.15
N LEU A 10 11.48 -5.64 -0.40
CA LEU A 10 10.81 -6.81 -0.98
C LEU A 10 9.66 -7.30 -0.10
N GLY A 11 9.86 -7.37 1.22
CA GLY A 11 8.81 -7.79 2.16
C GLY A 11 7.65 -6.80 2.26
N GLY A 12 7.93 -5.50 2.32
CA GLY A 12 6.92 -4.44 2.43
C GLY A 12 6.01 -4.37 1.20
N GLU A 13 6.60 -4.27 0.02
CA GLU A 13 5.84 -4.17 -1.24
C GLU A 13 5.02 -5.44 -1.51
N THR A 14 5.58 -6.62 -1.23
CA THR A 14 4.85 -7.90 -1.39
C THR A 14 3.66 -7.99 -0.45
N LEU A 15 3.82 -7.53 0.81
CA LEU A 15 2.74 -7.53 1.78
C LEU A 15 1.59 -6.59 1.36
N GLU A 16 1.91 -5.40 0.87
CA GLU A 16 0.92 -4.42 0.40
C GLU A 16 0.11 -4.98 -0.79
N VAL A 17 0.79 -5.57 -1.77
CA VAL A 17 0.13 -6.22 -2.92
C VAL A 17 -0.77 -7.36 -2.44
N ALA A 18 -0.27 -8.25 -1.59
CA ALA A 18 -1.06 -9.37 -1.07
C ALA A 18 -2.30 -8.92 -0.30
N GLN A 19 -2.18 -7.87 0.54
CA GLN A 19 -3.29 -7.28 1.28
C GLN A 19 -4.34 -6.69 0.34
N SER A 20 -3.92 -6.00 -0.72
CA SER A 20 -4.83 -5.45 -1.71
C SER A 20 -5.62 -6.55 -2.44
N VAL A 21 -4.98 -7.65 -2.82
CA VAL A 21 -5.61 -8.81 -3.49
C VAL A 21 -6.60 -9.53 -2.59
N VAL A 22 -6.23 -9.76 -1.32
CA VAL A 22 -7.16 -10.36 -0.35
C VAL A 22 -8.37 -9.46 -0.15
N THR A 23 -8.16 -8.15 0.01
CA THR A 23 -9.27 -7.20 0.20
C THR A 23 -10.19 -7.14 -1.03
N THR A 24 -9.63 -7.13 -2.24
CA THR A 24 -10.43 -7.13 -3.48
C THR A 24 -11.19 -8.44 -3.67
N ALA A 25 -10.61 -9.58 -3.30
CA ALA A 25 -11.30 -10.87 -3.35
C ALA A 25 -12.49 -10.92 -2.37
N TRP A 26 -12.33 -10.37 -1.17
CA TRP A 26 -13.39 -10.38 -0.15
C TRP A 26 -14.50 -9.37 -0.41
N PHE A 27 -14.19 -8.19 -0.92
CA PHE A 27 -15.16 -7.09 -1.06
C PHE A 27 -15.56 -6.76 -2.51
N GLY A 28 -14.92 -7.40 -3.49
CA GLY A 28 -15.14 -7.12 -4.91
C GLY A 28 -16.57 -7.39 -5.37
N SER A 29 -17.21 -8.45 -4.87
CA SER A 29 -18.60 -8.80 -5.21
C SER A 29 -19.65 -8.13 -4.31
N LEU A 30 -19.26 -7.59 -3.15
CA LEU A 30 -20.16 -7.07 -2.11
C LEU A 30 -20.46 -5.56 -2.25
N GLY A 31 -19.86 -4.85 -3.21
CA GLY A 31 -20.20 -3.47 -3.53
C GLY A 31 -19.69 -2.39 -2.56
N GLY A 32 -18.63 -2.68 -1.80
CA GLY A 32 -18.02 -1.75 -0.82
C GLY A 32 -16.48 -1.75 -0.82
N LEU A 33 -15.89 -2.03 -1.98
CA LEU A 33 -14.44 -2.20 -2.13
C LEU A 33 -13.66 -0.93 -1.81
N GLY A 34 -14.12 0.24 -2.28
CA GLY A 34 -13.49 1.52 -2.01
C GLY A 34 -13.49 1.85 -0.52
N PHE A 35 -14.59 1.61 0.19
CA PHE A 35 -14.64 1.77 1.65
C PHE A 35 -13.65 0.83 2.36
N ALA A 36 -13.57 -0.43 1.96
CA ALA A 36 -12.63 -1.40 2.55
C ALA A 36 -11.17 -0.98 2.34
N LEU A 37 -10.79 -0.58 1.12
CA LEU A 37 -9.46 -0.03 0.82
C LEU A 37 -9.20 1.29 1.56
N GLY A 38 -10.23 2.12 1.74
CA GLY A 38 -10.16 3.34 2.54
C GLY A 38 -9.90 3.09 4.02
N CYS A 39 -10.52 2.06 4.61
CA CYS A 39 -10.24 1.60 5.98
C CYS A 39 -8.82 1.04 6.12
N HIS A 40 -8.34 0.29 5.12
CA HIS A 40 -6.97 -0.18 5.09
C HIS A 40 -5.97 0.99 5.08
N LEU A 41 -6.17 1.95 4.19
CA LEU A 41 -5.34 3.17 4.12
C LEU A 41 -5.41 3.97 5.42
N ALA A 42 -6.59 4.11 6.03
CA ALA A 42 -6.75 4.78 7.32
C ALA A 42 -5.89 4.17 8.42
N ALA A 43 -5.86 2.85 8.53
CA ALA A 43 -5.04 2.16 9.52
C ALA A 43 -3.54 2.44 9.30
N ALA A 44 -3.08 2.45 8.05
CA ALA A 44 -1.71 2.80 7.72
C ALA A 44 -1.38 4.27 8.10
N ARG A 45 -2.29 5.20 7.82
CA ARG A 45 -2.11 6.63 8.13
C ARG A 45 -2.06 6.92 9.63
N ILE A 46 -2.87 6.23 10.43
CA ILE A 46 -2.79 6.31 11.91
C ILE A 46 -1.40 5.86 12.38
N ALA A 47 -0.88 4.77 11.83
CA ALA A 47 0.45 4.27 12.19
C ALA A 47 1.56 5.27 11.81
N THR A 48 1.49 5.86 10.61
CA THR A 48 2.44 6.91 10.17
C THR A 48 2.36 8.15 11.05
N GLY A 49 1.16 8.67 11.32
CA GLY A 49 0.99 9.84 12.16
C GLY A 49 1.51 9.63 13.59
N LEU A 50 1.32 8.43 14.17
CA LEU A 50 1.95 8.07 15.45
C LEU A 50 3.47 8.06 15.35
N ASN A 51 4.02 7.48 14.28
CA ASN A 51 5.47 7.43 14.06
C ASN A 51 6.07 8.84 13.95
N ASP A 52 5.42 9.76 13.25
CA ASP A 52 5.92 11.12 13.02
C ASP A 52 5.93 11.97 14.31
N ASN A 53 5.03 11.68 15.25
CA ASN A 53 5.01 12.35 16.56
C ASN A 53 5.98 11.69 17.57
N ILE A 54 6.20 10.38 17.48
CA ILE A 54 7.09 9.65 18.41
C ILE A 54 8.55 9.77 18.01
N SER A 55 8.86 9.79 16.71
CA SER A 55 10.24 9.78 16.20
C SER A 55 11.10 10.95 16.72
N PRO A 56 10.63 12.22 16.71
CA PRO A 56 11.40 13.34 17.28
C PRO A 56 11.68 13.18 18.77
N TRP A 57 10.75 12.58 19.53
CA TRP A 57 10.92 12.32 20.95
C TRP A 57 11.98 11.25 21.23
N VAL A 58 11.95 10.15 20.45
CA VAL A 58 12.97 9.09 20.54
C VAL A 58 14.35 9.60 20.13
N ALA A 59 14.42 10.47 19.12
CA ALA A 59 15.67 11.10 18.68
C ALA A 59 16.23 12.10 19.70
N ALA A 60 15.36 12.77 20.47
CA ALA A 60 15.77 13.72 21.51
C ALA A 60 16.18 13.05 22.83
N ALA A 61 16.03 11.72 22.97
CA ALA A 61 16.44 11.01 24.18
C ALA A 61 17.96 11.08 24.38
N PRO A 62 18.46 11.38 25.59
CA PRO A 62 19.90 11.48 25.85
C PRO A 62 20.63 10.20 25.46
N VAL A 63 21.55 10.29 24.49
CA VAL A 63 22.45 9.20 24.13
C VAL A 63 23.71 9.33 24.98
N ASP A 64 23.92 8.38 25.90
CA ASP A 64 25.16 8.32 26.67
C ASP A 64 26.34 8.04 25.74
N VAL A 65 27.16 9.07 25.50
CA VAL A 65 28.41 9.02 24.73
C VAL A 65 29.38 7.96 25.29
N GLU A 66 29.29 7.67 26.60
CA GLU A 66 30.09 6.64 27.27
C GLU A 66 29.71 5.23 26.80
N THR A 67 28.44 4.97 26.49
CA THR A 67 27.97 3.69 25.93
C THR A 67 28.37 3.54 24.45
N GLN A 68 28.39 4.64 23.68
CA GLN A 68 28.91 4.68 22.30
C GLN A 68 30.44 4.47 22.24
N ARG A 69 31.18 4.96 23.23
CA ARG A 69 32.62 4.66 23.39
C ARG A 69 32.85 3.20 23.76
N ALA A 70 32.03 2.64 24.65
CA ALA A 70 32.10 1.22 25.03
C ALA A 70 31.75 0.26 23.86
N SER A 71 30.94 0.70 22.89
CA SER A 71 30.61 -0.06 21.68
C SER A 71 31.57 0.16 20.50
N GLY A 72 32.65 0.93 20.68
CA GLY A 72 33.69 1.14 19.66
C GLY A 72 33.29 2.02 18.46
N MET A 73 32.23 2.83 18.60
CA MET A 73 31.65 3.62 17.50
C MET A 73 31.93 5.13 17.61
N SER A 74 33.11 5.54 18.09
CA SER A 74 33.44 6.96 18.17
C SER A 74 33.92 7.52 16.83
N PRO A 75 33.35 8.62 16.29
CA PRO A 75 33.91 9.32 15.15
C PRO A 75 35.26 9.95 15.52
N PRO A 76 36.25 9.96 14.61
CA PRO A 76 37.65 10.31 14.90
C PRO A 76 37.92 11.77 15.30
N TRP A 77 36.90 12.64 15.35
CA TRP A 77 37.08 14.09 15.54
C TRP A 77 36.52 14.65 16.85
N ALA A 78 36.00 13.82 17.76
CA ALA A 78 35.38 14.31 19.00
C ALA A 78 36.42 15.01 19.93
N PRO A 79 36.20 16.27 20.35
CA PRO A 79 37.11 16.96 21.26
C PRO A 79 37.05 16.35 22.67
N PRO A 80 38.15 16.41 23.45
CA PRO A 80 38.16 15.96 24.84
C PRO A 80 37.29 16.88 25.71
N SER A 81 36.24 16.33 26.33
CA SER A 81 35.41 17.06 27.29
C SER A 81 36.08 17.15 28.68
N PRO A 82 35.87 18.24 29.43
CA PRO A 82 36.44 18.43 30.76
C PRO A 82 35.76 17.53 31.81
N LEU A 83 36.49 17.28 32.89
CA LEU A 83 36.16 16.37 34.00
C LEU A 83 34.69 16.42 34.47
N ALA A 84 34.07 15.24 34.51
CA ALA A 84 32.78 15.00 35.16
C ALA A 84 32.86 15.25 36.67
N THR A 85 31.93 16.07 37.17
CA THR A 85 31.61 16.13 38.60
C THR A 85 30.12 15.87 38.81
N THR A 86 29.86 15.18 39.92
CA THR A 86 28.57 14.82 40.54
C THR A 86 27.92 13.52 40.04
N ARG A 87 27.97 12.55 40.95
CA ARG A 87 27.41 11.20 40.92
C ARG A 87 26.12 11.28 41.72
N ASP A 88 24.97 11.21 41.08
CA ASP A 88 23.67 11.05 41.75
C ASP A 88 23.23 9.57 41.75
N SER A 89 22.51 9.17 42.80
CA SER A 89 22.26 7.80 43.25
C SER A 89 20.92 7.20 42.79
N SER A 90 20.30 7.73 41.73
CA SER A 90 19.05 7.23 41.11
C SER A 90 19.28 6.13 40.04
N GLY A 91 20.29 5.29 40.26
CA GLY A 91 20.97 4.52 39.22
C GLY A 91 20.21 3.37 38.54
N THR A 92 19.00 2.99 38.94
CA THR A 92 18.30 1.86 38.26
C THR A 92 17.26 2.34 37.25
N VAL A 93 16.51 3.40 37.57
CA VAL A 93 15.50 3.97 36.66
C VAL A 93 16.17 4.77 35.55
N GLU A 94 17.23 5.51 35.88
CA GLU A 94 18.05 6.23 34.89
C GLU A 94 18.72 5.23 33.94
N ARG A 95 19.28 4.13 34.45
CA ARG A 95 19.86 3.07 33.62
C ARG A 95 18.84 2.33 32.76
N LEU A 96 17.60 2.18 33.22
CA LEU A 96 16.53 1.58 32.41
C LEU A 96 16.09 2.53 31.29
N ARG A 97 15.95 3.83 31.60
CA ARG A 97 15.65 4.89 30.61
C ARG A 97 16.77 5.06 29.59
N VAL A 98 18.02 4.90 30.00
CA VAL A 98 19.22 4.95 29.16
C VAL A 98 19.39 3.68 28.33
N ALA A 99 19.14 2.48 28.90
CA ALA A 99 19.20 1.22 28.14
C ALA A 99 18.05 1.09 27.11
N LEU A 100 16.93 1.78 27.36
CA LEU A 100 15.80 1.94 26.45
C LEU A 100 15.84 3.27 25.68
N GLY A 101 16.94 4.03 25.74
CA GLY A 101 17.10 5.31 25.07
C GLY A 101 17.88 5.19 23.77
N GLY A 102 17.34 5.72 22.68
CA GLY A 102 18.05 5.86 21.39
C GLY A 102 17.74 4.81 20.33
N VAL A 103 18.62 4.74 19.32
CA VAL A 103 18.44 3.96 18.06
C VAL A 103 18.14 2.48 18.29
N THR A 104 18.67 1.89 19.38
CA THR A 104 18.43 0.49 19.74
C THR A 104 17.00 0.25 20.24
N ALA A 105 16.41 1.19 20.97
CA ALA A 105 15.02 1.09 21.41
C ALA A 105 14.04 1.21 20.24
N ALA A 106 14.30 2.12 19.29
CA ALA A 106 13.55 2.20 18.05
C ALA A 106 13.60 0.88 17.27
N ALA A 107 14.78 0.23 17.21
CA ALA A 107 14.93 -1.08 16.57
C ALA A 107 14.11 -2.19 17.27
N TRP A 108 14.07 -2.20 18.61
CA TRP A 108 13.26 -3.16 19.37
C TRP A 108 11.76 -2.92 19.23
N VAL A 109 11.32 -1.66 19.19
CA VAL A 109 9.93 -1.31 18.88
C VAL A 109 9.56 -1.81 17.49
N GLY A 110 10.39 -1.53 16.47
CA GLY A 110 10.18 -2.03 15.11
C GLY A 110 10.12 -3.56 15.05
N PHE A 111 11.03 -4.25 15.74
CA PHE A 111 11.00 -5.71 15.83
C PHE A 111 9.70 -6.23 16.48
N GLY A 112 9.25 -5.61 17.57
CA GLY A 112 7.98 -5.95 18.21
C GLY A 112 6.77 -5.78 17.28
N VAL A 113 6.72 -4.68 16.53
CA VAL A 113 5.68 -4.44 15.52
C VAL A 113 5.73 -5.51 14.41
N CYS A 114 6.92 -5.91 13.95
CA CYS A 114 7.06 -6.99 12.98
C CYS A 114 6.55 -8.34 13.51
N VAL A 115 6.80 -8.68 14.77
CA VAL A 115 6.28 -9.92 15.40
C VAL A 115 4.75 -9.89 15.48
N LEU A 116 4.17 -8.75 15.87
CA LEU A 116 2.72 -8.57 15.89
C LEU A 116 2.12 -8.69 14.49
N SER A 117 2.77 -8.08 13.49
CA SER A 117 2.37 -8.18 12.07
C SER A 117 2.41 -9.63 11.57
N LEU A 118 3.42 -10.40 11.97
CA LEU A 118 3.51 -11.82 11.63
C LEU A 118 2.36 -12.62 12.26
N GLY A 119 2.05 -12.37 13.53
CA GLY A 119 0.89 -12.97 14.20
C GLY A 119 -0.43 -12.62 13.52
N ALA A 120 -0.62 -11.36 13.12
CA ALA A 120 -1.78 -10.92 12.36
C ALA A 120 -1.87 -11.58 10.98
N ALA A 121 -0.74 -11.76 10.29
CA ALA A 121 -0.71 -12.47 9.00
C ALA A 121 -1.15 -13.93 9.14
N PHE A 122 -0.66 -14.64 10.17
CA PHE A 122 -1.15 -16.00 10.47
C PHE A 122 -2.64 -16.02 10.78
N TRP A 123 -3.14 -15.01 11.48
CA TRP A 123 -4.57 -14.87 11.78
C TRP A 123 -5.40 -14.65 10.51
N VAL A 124 -4.91 -13.81 9.58
CA VAL A 124 -5.56 -13.61 8.27
C VAL A 124 -5.60 -14.92 7.49
N VAL A 125 -4.49 -15.67 7.40
CA VAL A 125 -4.48 -16.99 6.73
C VAL A 125 -5.46 -17.97 7.39
N TYR A 126 -5.59 -17.93 8.71
CA TYR A 126 -6.56 -18.75 9.43
C TYR A 126 -8.01 -18.37 9.07
N LEU A 127 -8.32 -17.08 8.96
CA LEU A 127 -9.64 -16.57 8.61
C LEU A 127 -9.96 -16.73 7.12
N ASP A 128 -8.95 -16.65 6.25
CA ASP A 128 -9.07 -16.70 4.78
C ASP A 128 -9.32 -18.10 4.21
N ARG A 129 -9.61 -19.08 5.07
CA ARG A 129 -9.88 -20.45 4.64
C ARG A 129 -11.09 -20.53 3.70
N PRO A 130 -11.09 -21.51 2.77
CA PRO A 130 -12.21 -21.73 1.85
C PRO A 130 -13.56 -21.89 2.57
N ALA A 131 -13.56 -22.54 3.73
CA ALA A 131 -14.76 -22.69 4.56
C ALA A 131 -15.36 -21.34 5.02
N SER A 132 -14.52 -20.38 5.39
CA SER A 132 -14.96 -19.04 5.78
C SER A 132 -15.45 -18.23 4.58
N ARG A 133 -14.76 -18.34 3.43
CA ARG A 133 -15.17 -17.67 2.18
C ARG A 133 -16.53 -18.15 1.69
N LEU A 134 -16.79 -19.46 1.77
CA LEU A 134 -18.09 -20.06 1.49
C LEU A 134 -19.18 -19.58 2.45
N GLN A 135 -18.89 -19.52 3.75
CA GLN A 135 -19.83 -18.98 4.75
C GLN A 135 -20.17 -17.50 4.50
N ALA A 136 -19.23 -16.73 3.98
CA ALA A 136 -19.42 -15.33 3.63
C ALA A 136 -20.08 -15.13 2.25
N GLY A 137 -20.39 -16.19 1.50
CA GLY A 137 -20.98 -16.10 0.16
C GLY A 137 -20.03 -15.53 -0.90
N ILE A 138 -18.72 -15.57 -0.65
CA ILE A 138 -17.71 -15.12 -1.60
C ILE A 138 -17.50 -16.26 -2.60
N PRO A 139 -17.58 -16.00 -3.93
CA PRO A 139 -17.30 -17.01 -4.94
C PRO A 139 -15.92 -17.60 -4.69
N LEU A 140 -15.86 -18.91 -4.41
CA LEU A 140 -14.61 -19.61 -4.56
C LEU A 140 -14.34 -19.60 -6.06
N LEU A 141 -13.27 -18.95 -6.49
CA LEU A 141 -12.73 -19.18 -7.81
C LEU A 141 -12.22 -20.62 -7.81
N ASP A 142 -13.12 -21.56 -8.07
CA ASP A 142 -12.75 -22.91 -8.42
C ASP A 142 -12.00 -22.86 -9.76
N SER A 143 -11.08 -23.79 -9.97
CA SER A 143 -10.17 -23.78 -11.12
C SER A 143 -10.92 -23.71 -12.47
N ASP A 144 -12.16 -24.20 -12.53
CA ASP A 144 -13.01 -24.18 -13.72
C ASP A 144 -13.63 -22.80 -14.05
N ASP A 145 -13.97 -22.00 -13.03
CA ASP A 145 -14.64 -20.70 -13.23
C ASP A 145 -13.67 -19.59 -13.64
N ARG A 146 -12.37 -19.71 -13.34
CA ARG A 146 -11.33 -18.80 -13.87
C ARG A 146 -11.23 -18.88 -15.39
N ALA A 147 -11.36 -20.09 -15.95
CA ALA A 147 -11.34 -20.32 -17.39
C ALA A 147 -12.63 -19.87 -18.09
N HIS A 148 -13.76 -19.78 -17.37
CA HIS A 148 -15.01 -19.25 -17.90
C HIS A 148 -15.13 -17.73 -17.78
N ALA A 149 -14.65 -17.13 -16.68
CA ALA A 149 -14.59 -15.68 -16.52
C ALA A 149 -13.67 -15.02 -17.56
N HIS A 150 -12.56 -15.67 -17.91
CA HIS A 150 -11.67 -15.21 -18.98
C HIS A 150 -12.34 -15.27 -20.37
N ARG A 151 -13.07 -16.36 -20.66
CA ARG A 151 -13.83 -16.50 -21.92
C ARG A 151 -14.96 -15.48 -22.03
N CYS A 152 -15.69 -15.20 -20.94
CA CYS A 152 -16.75 -14.20 -20.96
C CYS A 152 -16.20 -12.76 -21.14
N ALA A 153 -15.02 -12.47 -20.59
CA ALA A 153 -14.34 -11.19 -20.81
C ALA A 153 -13.86 -11.05 -22.27
N GLU A 154 -13.32 -12.13 -22.85
CA GLU A 154 -12.96 -12.17 -24.28
C GLU A 154 -14.19 -12.04 -25.19
N ASP A 155 -15.33 -12.61 -24.81
CA ASP A 155 -16.59 -12.53 -25.57
C ASP A 155 -17.24 -11.13 -25.49
N GLU A 156 -17.19 -10.45 -24.33
CA GLU A 156 -17.62 -9.04 -24.20
C GLU A 156 -16.70 -8.08 -24.98
N GLU A 157 -15.40 -8.34 -25.00
CA GLU A 157 -14.41 -7.52 -25.72
C GLU A 157 -14.46 -7.78 -27.24
N ALA A 158 -14.76 -9.00 -27.67
CA ALA A 158 -15.04 -9.34 -29.06
C ALA A 158 -16.38 -8.76 -29.55
N SER A 159 -17.40 -8.72 -28.70
CA SER A 159 -18.70 -8.10 -29.01
C SER A 159 -18.59 -6.57 -29.13
N ALA A 160 -17.75 -5.93 -28.30
CA ALA A 160 -17.44 -4.51 -28.39
C ALA A 160 -16.65 -4.14 -29.66
N CYS A 161 -15.80 -5.05 -30.16
CA CYS A 161 -15.04 -4.88 -31.40
C CYS A 161 -15.88 -5.03 -32.70
N HIS A 162 -17.15 -5.45 -32.62
CA HIS A 162 -18.04 -5.56 -33.80
C HIS A 162 -19.16 -4.50 -33.84
N ALA A 163 -19.26 -3.62 -32.85
CA ALA A 163 -20.31 -2.61 -32.78
C ALA A 163 -19.95 -1.25 -33.41
N GLY A 164 -18.84 -1.15 -34.16
CA GLY A 164 -18.38 0.11 -34.74
C GLY A 164 -17.62 -0.01 -36.05
N SER A 165 -18.31 -0.31 -37.16
CA SER A 165 -18.01 0.24 -38.49
C SER A 165 -19.14 -0.08 -39.48
N ASP A 166 -19.85 0.98 -39.86
CA ASP A 166 -20.37 1.35 -41.19
C ASP A 166 -21.36 0.45 -41.97
N GLY A 167 -22.33 1.14 -42.57
CA GLY A 167 -23.37 0.58 -43.43
C GLY A 167 -23.02 0.52 -44.92
N GLU A 168 -24.03 0.07 -45.66
CA GLU A 168 -24.23 0.05 -47.12
C GLU A 168 -23.36 -0.93 -47.95
N ASP A 169 -23.90 -2.11 -48.29
CA ASP A 169 -24.48 -2.40 -49.62
C ASP A 169 -24.85 -3.90 -49.82
N ALA A 170 -25.78 -4.13 -50.74
CA ALA A 170 -26.53 -5.36 -51.02
C ALA A 170 -25.72 -6.53 -51.62
N ASP A 171 -26.09 -7.79 -51.32
CA ASP A 171 -26.76 -8.72 -52.25
C ASP A 171 -27.02 -10.10 -51.58
N GLY A 172 -28.09 -10.78 -52.00
CA GLY A 172 -28.62 -11.96 -51.32
C GLY A 172 -27.95 -13.30 -51.63
N CYS A 173 -28.13 -14.29 -50.74
CA CYS A 173 -28.46 -15.68 -51.09
C CYS A 173 -28.88 -16.51 -49.85
N GLU A 174 -30.17 -16.85 -49.83
CA GLU A 174 -30.81 -18.11 -49.42
C GLU A 174 -30.21 -19.05 -48.32
N SER A 175 -31.05 -19.25 -47.28
CA SER A 175 -31.51 -20.55 -46.73
C SER A 175 -30.66 -21.43 -45.78
N ARG A 176 -31.22 -21.53 -44.57
CA ARG A 176 -31.64 -22.74 -43.80
C ARG A 176 -30.79 -23.26 -42.62
N PRO A 177 -31.47 -23.66 -41.51
CA PRO A 177 -30.85 -24.08 -40.24
C PRO A 177 -30.78 -25.61 -40.10
N LEU A 178 -29.79 -26.16 -39.38
CA LEU A 178 -29.78 -27.55 -38.93
C LEU A 178 -29.10 -27.73 -37.56
N LEU A 179 -29.92 -27.87 -36.52
CA LEU A 179 -29.78 -28.90 -35.46
C LEU A 179 -30.53 -30.17 -35.97
N PRO A 180 -30.55 -31.36 -35.30
CA PRO A 180 -29.86 -31.87 -34.10
C PRO A 180 -29.33 -33.34 -34.29
N SER A 181 -28.98 -34.05 -33.20
CA SER A 181 -28.92 -35.54 -32.99
C SER A 181 -27.55 -35.96 -32.42
N SER A 182 -27.35 -36.86 -31.44
CA SER A 182 -28.20 -37.78 -30.67
C SER A 182 -27.36 -38.39 -29.53
N ARG A 183 -28.06 -38.73 -28.45
CA ARG A 183 -27.82 -39.75 -27.40
C ARG A 183 -26.77 -40.86 -27.61
N ALA A 184 -26.20 -41.22 -26.43
CA ALA A 184 -25.89 -42.55 -25.88
C ALA A 184 -24.48 -43.13 -26.05
N SER A 185 -23.75 -43.32 -24.95
CA SER A 185 -23.62 -44.63 -24.27
C SER A 185 -22.65 -44.54 -23.08
N GLU A 186 -22.98 -45.27 -22.02
CA GLU A 186 -22.25 -45.45 -20.76
C GLU A 186 -20.88 -46.12 -20.93
N THR A 187 -19.90 -45.73 -20.10
CA THR A 187 -18.99 -46.68 -19.43
C THR A 187 -18.46 -46.09 -18.12
N MET A 188 -18.79 -46.72 -16.99
CA MET A 188 -18.08 -46.59 -15.71
C MET A 188 -16.80 -47.44 -15.78
N SER A 189 -15.64 -46.88 -15.43
CA SER A 189 -14.46 -47.64 -15.02
C SER A 189 -13.69 -46.87 -13.95
N GLU A 190 -13.54 -47.52 -12.80
CA GLU A 190 -12.76 -47.08 -11.64
C GLU A 190 -11.27 -46.89 -11.96
N GLY A 191 -10.67 -45.91 -11.28
CA GLY A 191 -9.37 -46.05 -10.62
C GLY A 191 -8.12 -46.01 -11.50
N THR A 192 -7.58 -44.81 -11.76
CA THR A 192 -6.13 -44.59 -11.80
C THR A 192 -5.87 -43.17 -11.31
N SER A 193 -5.02 -43.05 -10.30
CA SER A 193 -4.53 -41.81 -9.71
C SER A 193 -4.08 -40.82 -10.79
N ALA A 194 -4.87 -39.77 -11.01
CA ALA A 194 -4.45 -38.64 -11.81
C ALA A 194 -3.33 -37.92 -11.05
N SER A 195 -2.13 -37.97 -11.63
CA SER A 195 -1.05 -37.03 -11.38
C SER A 195 -1.63 -35.62 -11.42
N TYR A 196 -1.50 -34.87 -10.33
CA TYR A 196 -1.76 -33.43 -10.34
C TYR A 196 -0.67 -32.76 -11.18
N ASP A 197 -0.91 -32.64 -12.48
CA ASP A 197 -0.22 -31.65 -13.29
C ASP A 197 -0.91 -30.32 -13.02
N GLU A 198 -0.36 -29.56 -12.07
CA GLU A 198 -0.54 -28.11 -12.02
C GLU A 198 -0.19 -27.58 -13.43
N PRO A 199 -1.13 -26.97 -14.18
CA PRO A 199 -0.77 -26.34 -15.43
C PRO A 199 0.20 -25.20 -15.11
N ASP A 200 1.42 -25.33 -15.65
CA ASP A 200 2.50 -24.35 -15.55
C ASP A 200 1.97 -22.98 -15.98
N GLU A 201 1.61 -22.14 -15.00
CA GLU A 201 1.08 -20.79 -15.19
C GLU A 201 2.24 -19.90 -15.65
N THR A 202 2.73 -20.18 -16.85
CA THR A 202 3.85 -19.50 -17.47
C THR A 202 3.38 -18.11 -17.87
N ILE A 203 3.66 -17.13 -17.01
CA ILE A 203 3.44 -15.72 -17.27
C ILE A 203 4.25 -15.35 -18.51
N HIS A 204 3.58 -15.33 -19.67
CA HIS A 204 4.21 -14.89 -20.91
C HIS A 204 4.43 -13.39 -20.83
N PHE A 205 5.67 -12.98 -20.52
CA PHE A 205 6.03 -11.56 -20.38
C PHE A 205 5.73 -10.71 -21.62
N GLY A 206 5.55 -11.34 -22.79
CA GLY A 206 5.11 -10.70 -24.03
C GLY A 206 3.67 -10.18 -24.01
N GLN A 207 2.83 -10.64 -23.08
CA GLN A 207 1.46 -10.14 -22.89
C GLN A 207 1.42 -8.83 -22.10
N LEU A 208 2.50 -8.44 -21.39
CA LEU A 208 2.52 -7.19 -20.62
C LEU A 208 2.38 -5.96 -21.53
N THR A 209 2.91 -5.98 -22.75
CA THR A 209 2.80 -4.85 -23.67
C THR A 209 1.46 -4.77 -24.38
N SER A 210 0.59 -5.78 -24.22
CA SER A 210 -0.73 -5.83 -24.85
C SER A 210 -1.83 -5.16 -24.01
N PHE A 211 -1.50 -4.64 -22.83
CA PHE A 211 -2.48 -3.94 -21.98
C PHE A 211 -3.01 -2.65 -22.61
N PRO A 212 -4.29 -2.30 -22.36
CA PRO A 212 -4.92 -1.13 -22.94
C PRO A 212 -4.21 0.16 -22.53
N LEU A 213 -4.23 1.18 -23.38
CA LEU A 213 -3.58 2.47 -23.13
C LEU A 213 -4.01 3.11 -21.79
N THR A 214 -5.26 2.92 -21.36
CA THR A 214 -5.78 3.39 -20.07
C THR A 214 -4.94 2.89 -18.89
N PHE A 215 -4.49 1.63 -18.92
CA PHE A 215 -3.63 1.06 -17.88
C PHE A 215 -2.29 1.80 -17.81
N TRP A 216 -1.63 2.01 -18.96
CA TRP A 216 -0.35 2.71 -19.03
C TRP A 216 -0.44 4.17 -18.58
N MET A 217 -1.54 4.86 -18.92
CA MET A 217 -1.80 6.22 -18.45
C MET A 217 -1.97 6.26 -16.93
N LEU A 218 -2.63 5.25 -16.32
CA LEU A 218 -2.72 5.13 -14.87
C LEU A 218 -1.33 4.87 -14.25
N CYS A 219 -0.52 3.99 -14.83
CA CYS A 219 0.87 3.77 -14.36
C CYS A 219 1.71 5.05 -14.42
N ALA A 220 1.65 5.79 -15.53
CA ALA A 220 2.35 7.05 -15.67
C ALA A 220 1.89 8.09 -14.63
N ALA A 221 0.58 8.18 -14.38
CA ALA A 221 0.03 9.03 -13.33
C ALA A 221 0.54 8.61 -11.94
N CYS A 222 0.59 7.31 -11.64
CA CYS A 222 1.14 6.80 -10.39
C CYS A 222 2.61 7.17 -10.21
N ILE A 223 3.45 7.02 -11.25
CA ILE A 223 4.88 7.38 -11.21
C ILE A 223 5.03 8.87 -10.89
N MET A 224 4.27 9.74 -11.55
CA MET A 224 4.33 11.19 -11.30
C MET A 224 3.86 11.55 -9.89
N LEU A 225 2.76 10.93 -9.44
CA LEU A 225 2.17 11.17 -8.13
C LEU A 225 3.09 10.72 -7.00
N TYR A 226 3.58 9.48 -7.06
CA TYR A 226 4.50 8.93 -6.07
C TYR A 226 5.85 9.63 -6.14
N GLY A 227 6.33 9.96 -7.34
CA GLY A 227 7.57 10.70 -7.54
C GLY A 227 7.57 12.10 -6.93
N ALA A 228 6.40 12.75 -6.81
CA ALA A 228 6.26 14.01 -6.10
C ALA A 228 6.05 13.82 -4.58
N ALA A 229 5.10 12.96 -4.20
CA ALA A 229 4.64 12.83 -2.83
C ALA A 229 5.63 12.09 -1.91
N VAL A 230 6.17 10.95 -2.35
CA VAL A 230 7.01 10.08 -1.49
C VAL A 230 8.31 10.78 -1.08
N PRO A 231 9.09 11.41 -2.00
CA PRO A 231 10.28 12.15 -1.60
C PRO A 231 9.95 13.32 -0.68
N PHE A 232 8.83 14.02 -0.93
CA PHE A 232 8.38 15.09 -0.05
C PHE A 232 8.19 14.60 1.38
N PHE A 233 7.44 13.52 1.61
CA PHE A 233 7.27 12.95 2.96
C PHE A 233 8.60 12.54 3.60
N HIS A 234 9.58 12.05 2.84
CA HIS A 234 10.89 11.72 3.39
C HIS A 234 11.73 12.92 3.84
N ILE A 235 11.57 14.09 3.19
CA ILE A 235 12.35 15.30 3.51
C ILE A 235 11.55 16.35 4.28
N CYS A 236 10.25 16.12 4.49
CA CYS A 236 9.32 17.14 4.95
C CYS A 236 9.67 17.71 6.33
N THR A 237 10.07 16.84 7.27
CA THR A 237 10.42 17.26 8.63
C THR A 237 11.63 18.18 8.64
N ASP A 238 12.66 17.88 7.83
CA ASP A 238 13.85 18.72 7.71
C ASP A 238 13.51 20.04 6.99
N PHE A 239 12.74 19.97 5.91
CA PHE A 239 12.25 21.15 5.18
C PHE A 239 11.48 22.12 6.09
N PHE A 240 10.64 21.60 6.99
CA PHE A 240 9.90 22.43 7.94
C PHE A 240 10.77 23.03 9.03
N GLN A 241 11.77 22.30 9.51
CA GLN A 241 12.73 22.85 10.47
C GLN A 241 13.58 23.96 9.85
N GLU A 242 14.03 23.79 8.61
CA GLU A 242 14.84 24.81 7.94
C GLU A 242 14.04 26.06 7.57
N LYS A 243 12.80 25.89 7.05
CA LYS A 243 12.03 26.99 6.47
C LYS A 243 11.07 27.67 7.44
N TYR A 244 10.48 26.95 8.40
CA TYR A 244 9.37 27.45 9.23
C TYR A 244 9.63 27.39 10.73
N TYR A 245 10.31 26.35 11.24
CA TYR A 245 10.47 26.08 12.66
C TYR A 245 11.95 25.81 13.02
N PRO A 246 12.81 26.85 12.99
CA PRO A 246 14.25 26.67 13.19
C PRO A 246 14.56 26.08 14.57
N GLY A 247 15.07 24.84 14.58
CA GLY A 247 15.49 24.14 15.79
C GLY A 247 14.37 23.49 16.61
N ASP A 248 13.15 23.40 16.08
CA ASP A 248 12.01 22.73 16.74
C ASP A 248 11.54 21.50 15.94
N PRO A 249 12.18 20.33 16.15
CA PRO A 249 11.79 19.09 15.47
C PRO A 249 10.44 18.54 15.94
N GLN A 250 9.98 18.89 17.14
CA GLN A 250 8.68 18.43 17.67
C GLN A 250 7.54 19.12 16.94
N GLN A 251 7.62 20.44 16.74
CA GLN A 251 6.61 21.18 15.99
C GLN A 251 6.59 20.78 14.51
N ALA A 252 7.76 20.55 13.91
CA ALA A 252 7.86 20.07 12.52
C ALA A 252 7.23 18.69 12.33
N GLY A 253 7.50 17.73 13.23
CA GLY A 253 6.89 16.41 13.22
C GLY A 253 5.36 16.46 13.38
N PHE A 254 4.86 17.33 14.28
CA PHE A 254 3.42 17.54 14.42
C PHE A 254 2.77 18.02 13.11
N VAL A 255 3.36 19.01 12.43
CA VAL A 255 2.84 19.52 11.15
C VAL A 255 2.92 18.48 10.04
N MET A 256 3.96 17.65 10.02
CA MET A 256 4.08 16.53 9.09
C MET A 256 2.98 15.47 9.30
N SER A 257 2.51 15.27 10.54
CA SER A 257 1.43 14.32 10.83
C SER A 257 0.02 14.80 10.47
N ILE A 258 -0.17 16.09 10.13
CA ILE A 258 -1.48 16.67 9.79
C ILE A 258 -2.14 15.96 8.59
N PRO A 259 -1.46 15.78 7.44
CA PRO A 259 -2.03 15.08 6.30
C PRO A 259 -2.44 13.65 6.64
N ASP A 260 -1.61 12.92 7.39
CA ASP A 260 -1.92 11.56 7.81
C ASP A 260 -3.11 11.51 8.78
N GLY A 261 -3.22 12.50 9.67
CA GLY A 261 -4.37 12.65 10.55
C GLY A 261 -5.67 12.89 9.77
N ILE A 262 -5.66 13.77 8.77
CA ILE A 262 -6.82 14.02 7.91
C ILE A 262 -7.15 12.76 7.10
N SER A 263 -6.17 12.16 6.44
CA SER A 263 -6.34 10.95 5.64
C SER A 263 -6.79 9.74 6.48
N ALA A 264 -6.45 9.65 7.76
CA ALA A 264 -6.93 8.58 8.65
C ALA A 264 -8.46 8.55 8.76
N PHE A 265 -9.11 9.71 8.78
CA PHE A 265 -10.57 9.81 8.80
C PHE A 265 -11.17 10.01 7.40
N GLY A 266 -10.43 10.67 6.50
CA GLY A 266 -10.85 11.00 5.14
C GLY A 266 -10.85 9.79 4.21
N SER A 267 -9.90 8.86 4.34
CA SER A 267 -9.77 7.71 3.42
C SER A 267 -11.00 6.79 3.40
N PRO A 268 -11.60 6.39 4.55
CA PRO A 268 -12.82 5.59 4.55
C PRO A 268 -14.01 6.35 3.96
N LEU A 269 -14.15 7.65 4.27
CA LEU A 269 -15.21 8.51 3.73
C LEU A 269 -15.08 8.67 2.20
N CYS A 270 -13.86 8.92 1.72
CA CYS A 270 -13.55 9.02 0.31
C CYS A 270 -13.80 7.69 -0.39
N GLY A 271 -13.38 6.57 0.20
CA GLY A 271 -13.65 5.22 -0.29
C GLY A 271 -15.15 4.94 -0.46
N PHE A 272 -15.95 5.28 0.55
CA PHE A 272 -17.40 5.19 0.48
C PHE A 272 -18.01 6.09 -0.60
N PHE A 273 -17.48 7.31 -0.75
CA PHE A 273 -17.92 8.24 -1.79
C PHE A 273 -17.58 7.75 -3.21
N VAL A 274 -16.38 7.18 -3.39
CA VAL A 274 -15.91 6.58 -4.63
C VAL A 274 -16.84 5.43 -5.05
N ASP A 275 -17.22 4.59 -4.09
CA ASP A 275 -18.13 3.46 -4.32
C ASP A 275 -19.53 3.93 -4.76
N ARG A 276 -19.99 5.09 -4.28
CA ARG A 276 -21.33 5.63 -4.58
C ARG A 276 -21.41 6.45 -5.85
N VAL A 277 -20.38 7.23 -6.18
CA VAL A 277 -20.45 8.25 -7.24
C VAL A 277 -19.96 7.73 -8.60
N GLY A 278 -19.21 6.63 -8.65
CA GLY A 278 -18.81 5.96 -9.89
C GLY A 278 -17.85 6.76 -10.80
N ARG A 279 -17.49 8.00 -10.46
CA ARG A 279 -16.64 8.89 -11.27
C ARG A 279 -15.17 8.86 -10.82
N ARG A 280 -14.56 7.68 -10.86
CA ARG A 280 -13.18 7.43 -10.38
C ARG A 280 -12.14 8.31 -11.10
N GLY A 281 -12.28 8.51 -12.41
CA GLY A 281 -11.34 9.30 -13.21
C GLY A 281 -11.27 10.80 -12.83
N SER A 282 -12.40 11.44 -12.49
CA SER A 282 -12.38 12.85 -12.09
C SER A 282 -11.75 13.08 -10.72
N LEU A 283 -11.76 12.07 -9.85
CA LEU A 283 -11.09 12.14 -8.54
C LEU A 283 -9.57 12.18 -8.70
N LEU A 284 -9.02 11.45 -9.68
CA LEU A 284 -7.60 11.52 -10.00
C LEU A 284 -7.18 12.92 -10.43
N ILE A 285 -7.95 13.57 -11.31
CA ILE A 285 -7.69 14.95 -11.75
C ILE A 285 -7.72 15.91 -10.55
N THR A 286 -8.73 15.77 -9.69
CA THR A 286 -8.87 16.62 -8.49
C THR A 286 -7.68 16.43 -7.55
N ALA A 287 -7.28 15.18 -7.27
CA ALA A 287 -6.14 14.86 -6.42
C ALA A 287 -4.82 15.42 -6.99
N SER A 288 -4.56 15.25 -8.29
CA SER A 288 -3.37 15.80 -8.95
C SER A 288 -3.33 17.33 -8.87
N LEU A 289 -4.46 18.01 -9.06
CA LEU A 289 -4.54 19.48 -8.91
C LEU A 289 -4.26 19.93 -7.48
N LEU A 290 -4.81 19.24 -6.47
CA LEU A 290 -4.56 19.56 -5.06
C LEU A 290 -3.08 19.41 -4.71
N ILE A 291 -2.45 18.32 -5.13
CA ILE A 291 -1.01 18.08 -4.87
C ILE A 291 -0.14 19.12 -5.58
N PHE A 292 -0.47 19.49 -6.82
CA PHE A 292 0.21 20.56 -7.53
C PHE A 292 0.10 21.90 -6.80
N ILE A 293 -1.11 22.27 -6.35
CA ILE A 293 -1.34 23.50 -5.58
C ILE A 293 -0.56 23.45 -4.27
N THR A 294 -0.62 22.35 -3.52
CA THR A 294 0.13 22.18 -2.26
C THR A 294 1.64 22.37 -2.46
N HIS A 295 2.24 21.71 -3.45
CA HIS A 295 3.66 21.86 -3.74
C HIS A 295 4.00 23.28 -4.18
N GLY A 296 3.15 23.92 -5.00
CA GLY A 296 3.31 25.32 -5.39
C GLY A 296 3.25 26.28 -4.20
N LEU A 297 2.31 26.06 -3.28
CA LEU A 297 2.19 26.83 -2.04
C LEU A 297 3.45 26.65 -1.17
N LEU A 298 3.91 25.42 -0.96
CA LEU A 298 5.09 25.14 -0.15
C LEU A 298 6.37 25.68 -0.77
N ALA A 299 6.51 25.61 -2.09
CA ALA A 299 7.70 26.08 -2.80
C ALA A 299 7.79 27.61 -2.80
N PHE A 300 6.75 28.29 -3.28
CA PHE A 300 6.81 29.72 -3.60
C PHE A 300 6.30 30.65 -2.49
N THR A 301 5.57 30.13 -1.50
CA THR A 301 5.02 30.97 -0.43
C THR A 301 5.75 30.76 0.90
N ARG A 302 5.57 31.72 1.81
CA ARG A 302 5.99 31.63 3.22
C ARG A 302 4.76 31.60 4.16
N MET A 303 3.61 31.20 3.64
CA MET A 303 2.41 31.04 4.46
C MET A 303 2.63 29.90 5.47
N ALA A 304 1.87 29.92 6.57
CA ALA A 304 1.97 28.88 7.58
C ALA A 304 1.80 27.48 6.93
N PRO A 305 2.72 26.53 7.17
CA PRO A 305 2.74 25.24 6.46
C PRO A 305 1.50 24.37 6.77
N ILE A 306 0.73 24.74 7.79
CA ILE A 306 -0.53 24.09 8.15
C ILE A 306 -1.52 24.11 6.98
N PHE A 307 -1.69 25.24 6.27
CA PHE A 307 -2.65 25.33 5.17
C PHE A 307 -2.35 24.37 4.00
N PRO A 308 -1.12 24.36 3.43
CA PRO A 308 -0.78 23.39 2.39
C PRO A 308 -0.82 21.94 2.89
N MET A 309 -0.52 21.68 4.17
CA MET A 309 -0.63 20.34 4.73
C MET A 309 -2.06 19.86 4.91
N VAL A 310 -2.98 20.76 5.29
CA VAL A 310 -4.41 20.46 5.30
C VAL A 310 -4.93 20.17 3.89
N LEU A 311 -4.42 20.88 2.88
CA LEU A 311 -4.78 20.64 1.48
C LEU A 311 -4.20 19.34 0.91
N LEU A 312 -3.08 18.86 1.48
CA LEU A 312 -2.42 17.62 1.08
C LEU A 312 -3.15 16.36 1.55
N GLY A 313 -3.75 16.42 2.75
CA GLY A 313 -4.37 15.28 3.45
C GLY A 313 -5.79 14.98 3.04
#